data_AF-A0A848W4H7-F1
#
_entry.id   AF-A0A848W4H7-F1
#
_cell.length_a   1.000
_cell.length_b   1.000
_cell.length_c   1.000
_cell.angle_alpha   90.00
_cell.angle_beta   90.00
_cell.angle_gamma   90.00
#
_symmetry.space_group_name_H-M   'P 1'
#
loop_
_entity.id
_entity.type
_entity.pdbx_description
1 polymer ?
#
loop_
_entity_poly.entity_id
_entity_poly.type
_entity_poly.pdbx_seq_one_letter_code
_entity_poly.pdbx_strand_id
1 'polypeptide(L)'
;MLSRLITNFCRSVAVLGLAVLLAGRAFAADPEYLTAVADLPLAPGLVEEVGAGISFDKPEGRIVEAVARGDVAPAAITAFYRAALPGLGWQPLAGGASGSRWQRGGEILSVDIVDDRNPLVVRFSIAPN
;
A
#
# COMPACT_ATOMS: atom_id res chain seq x y z
N MET A 1 51.85 -0.62 30.27
CA MET A 1 51.38 -0.95 28.90
C MET A 1 50.05 -1.72 28.83
N LEU A 2 49.40 -2.10 29.95
CA LEU A 2 48.15 -2.88 29.93
C LEU A 2 46.85 -2.08 30.15
N SER A 3 46.93 -0.79 30.52
CA SER A 3 45.74 0.01 30.88
C SER A 3 45.04 0.68 29.67
N ARG A 4 45.65 0.66 28.48
CA ARG A 4 45.09 1.30 27.26
C ARG A 4 44.18 0.40 26.41
N LEU A 5 44.16 -0.93 26.65
CA LEU A 5 43.38 -1.86 25.83
C LEU A 5 41.90 -1.98 26.26
N ILE A 6 41.58 -1.72 27.53
CA ILE A 6 40.20 -1.89 28.05
C ILE A 6 39.32 -0.67 27.72
N THR A 7 39.90 0.54 27.65
CA THR A 7 39.17 1.78 27.37
C THR A 7 38.68 1.87 25.92
N ASN A 8 39.39 1.27 24.96
CA ASN A 8 39.01 1.31 23.55
C ASN A 8 37.89 0.32 23.20
N PHE A 9 37.67 -0.70 24.01
CA PHE A 9 36.60 -1.68 23.75
C PHE A 9 35.21 -1.17 24.18
N CYS A 10 35.16 -0.24 25.16
CA CYS A 10 33.90 0.31 25.65
C CYS A 10 33.37 1.50 24.82
N ARG A 11 34.22 2.17 24.03
CA ARG A 11 33.80 3.30 23.18
C ARG A 11 33.26 2.87 21.81
N SER A 12 33.66 1.72 21.28
CA SER A 12 33.26 1.29 19.93
C SER A 12 31.89 0.61 19.86
N VAL A 13 31.43 -0.03 20.95
CA VAL A 13 30.09 -0.65 21.00
C VAL A 13 28.98 0.40 21.17
N ALA A 14 29.29 1.55 21.80
CA ALA A 14 28.32 2.60 22.05
C ALA A 14 27.97 3.45 20.80
N VAL A 15 28.86 3.54 19.82
CA VAL A 15 28.64 4.38 18.61
C VAL A 15 27.83 3.64 17.54
N LEU A 16 27.92 2.30 17.47
CA LEU A 16 27.15 1.52 16.49
C LEU A 16 25.70 1.28 16.90
N GLY A 17 25.39 1.27 18.21
CA GLY A 17 24.01 1.12 18.71
C GLY A 17 23.15 2.37 18.55
N LEU A 18 23.74 3.57 18.49
CA LEU A 18 23.02 4.84 18.40
C LEU A 18 22.67 5.25 16.96
N ALA A 19 23.40 4.74 15.96
CA ALA A 19 23.14 5.05 14.55
C ALA A 19 21.91 4.31 13.97
N VAL A 20 21.49 3.19 14.58
CA VAL A 20 20.34 2.40 14.12
C VAL A 20 18.99 3.01 14.52
N LEU A 21 18.96 3.89 15.53
CA LEU A 21 17.72 4.50 16.03
C LEU A 21 17.23 5.74 15.24
N LEU A 22 18.03 6.25 14.29
CA LEU A 22 17.71 7.49 13.56
C LEU A 22 17.20 7.28 12.13
N ALA A 23 17.17 6.04 11.61
CA ALA A 23 16.75 5.78 10.22
C ALA A 23 15.23 5.54 10.04
N GLY A 24 14.43 5.61 11.12
CA GLY A 24 13.06 5.04 11.12
C GLY A 24 11.92 6.01 11.33
N ARG A 25 12.11 7.33 11.20
CA ARG A 25 10.99 8.28 11.21
C ARG A 25 10.57 8.59 9.79
N ALA A 26 10.04 7.59 9.10
CA ALA A 26 9.02 7.91 8.10
C ALA A 26 7.94 8.67 8.86
N PHE A 27 7.65 9.91 8.45
CA PHE A 27 6.41 10.55 8.86
C PHE A 27 5.29 9.61 8.38
N ALA A 28 4.78 8.79 9.30
CA ALA A 28 3.56 8.06 9.07
C ALA A 28 2.48 9.15 9.06
N ALA A 29 2.21 9.68 7.86
CA ALA A 29 0.92 10.29 7.61
C ALA A 29 -0.13 9.24 7.99
N ASP A 30 -1.22 9.68 8.62
CA ASP A 30 -2.32 8.77 8.90
C ASP A 30 -2.72 8.09 7.59
N PRO A 31 -2.90 6.76 7.58
CA PRO A 31 -3.30 6.05 6.37
C PRO A 31 -4.61 6.65 5.87
N GLU A 32 -4.58 7.20 4.66
CA GLU A 32 -5.78 7.59 3.94
C GLU A 32 -6.47 6.33 3.40
N TYR A 33 -7.79 6.39 3.27
CA TYR A 33 -8.62 5.30 2.78
C TYR A 33 -9.50 5.80 1.64
N LEU A 34 -9.86 4.91 0.73
CA LEU A 34 -10.84 5.24 -0.30
C LEU A 34 -12.20 5.54 0.34
N THR A 35 -12.82 6.61 -0.11
CA THR A 35 -14.20 6.97 0.25
C THR A 35 -15.18 5.93 -0.28
N ALA A 36 -14.91 5.38 -1.47
CA ALA A 36 -15.73 4.32 -2.06
C ALA A 36 -15.66 2.99 -1.29
N VAL A 37 -14.53 2.71 -0.62
CA VAL A 37 -14.28 1.47 0.13
C VAL A 37 -13.53 1.80 1.42
N ALA A 38 -14.28 1.99 2.50
CA ALA A 38 -13.78 2.56 3.76
C ALA A 38 -12.61 1.79 4.42
N ASP A 39 -12.46 0.50 4.13
CA ASP A 39 -11.39 -0.35 4.68
C ASP A 39 -10.22 -0.56 3.71
N LEU A 40 -10.26 0.04 2.51
CA LEU A 40 -9.18 -0.07 1.53
C LEU A 40 -8.23 1.13 1.64
N PRO A 41 -6.97 0.92 2.05
CA PRO A 41 -6.02 2.02 2.21
C PRO A 41 -5.61 2.58 0.85
N LEU A 42 -5.49 3.90 0.76
CA LEU A 42 -5.02 4.62 -0.41
C LEU A 42 -3.49 4.69 -0.38
N ALA A 43 -2.84 4.28 -1.47
CA ALA A 43 -1.38 4.31 -1.55
C ALA A 43 -0.86 5.76 -1.43
N PRO A 44 0.19 6.01 -0.62
CA PRO A 44 0.73 7.36 -0.45
C PRO A 44 1.08 8.02 -1.78
N GLY A 45 0.63 9.27 -1.95
CA GLY A 45 0.80 10.05 -3.17
C GLY A 45 -0.28 9.84 -4.23
N LEU A 46 -1.22 8.90 -4.01
CA LEU A 46 -2.47 8.86 -4.77
C LEU A 46 -3.51 9.78 -4.13
N VAL A 47 -4.35 10.37 -4.97
CA VAL A 47 -5.53 11.13 -4.57
C VAL A 47 -6.74 10.50 -5.25
N GLU A 48 -7.77 10.15 -4.48
CA GLU A 48 -9.03 9.63 -5.01
C GLU A 48 -9.77 10.72 -5.81
N GLU A 49 -10.24 10.36 -7.00
CA GLU A 49 -11.15 11.19 -7.78
C GLU A 49 -12.60 10.93 -7.35
N VAL A 50 -13.02 11.61 -6.30
CA VAL A 50 -14.38 11.50 -5.75
C VAL A 50 -15.42 11.78 -6.86
N GLY A 51 -16.32 10.83 -7.09
CA GLY A 51 -17.36 10.90 -8.11
C GLY A 51 -16.96 10.37 -9.50
N ALA A 52 -15.70 9.98 -9.72
CA ALA A 52 -15.28 9.26 -10.93
C ALA A 52 -15.55 7.75 -10.84
N GLY A 53 -15.74 7.23 -9.61
CA GLY A 53 -16.14 5.86 -9.35
C GLY A 53 -17.66 5.66 -9.48
N ILE A 54 -18.08 4.44 -9.85
CA ILE A 54 -19.49 4.06 -9.92
C ILE A 54 -19.75 2.93 -8.93
N SER A 55 -20.82 3.05 -8.13
CA SER A 55 -21.29 1.98 -7.25
C SER A 55 -22.65 1.47 -7.70
N PHE A 56 -22.79 0.16 -7.86
CA PHE A 56 -24.05 -0.50 -8.16
C PHE A 56 -24.39 -1.53 -7.09
N ASP A 57 -25.53 -1.36 -6.43
CA ASP A 57 -26.07 -2.35 -5.49
C ASP A 57 -27.04 -3.29 -6.21
N LYS A 58 -26.85 -4.61 -6.04
CA LYS A 58 -27.71 -5.67 -6.59
C LYS A 58 -28.02 -6.72 -5.53
N PRO A 59 -29.07 -7.55 -5.70
CA PRO A 59 -29.38 -8.63 -4.78
C PRO A 59 -28.21 -9.60 -4.58
N GLU A 60 -27.38 -9.79 -5.62
CA GLU A 60 -26.24 -10.70 -5.61
C GLU A 60 -24.96 -10.09 -5.01
N GLY A 61 -24.97 -8.79 -4.69
CA GLY A 61 -23.84 -8.08 -4.08
C GLY A 61 -23.67 -6.66 -4.61
N ARG A 62 -22.71 -5.93 -4.02
CA ARG A 62 -22.35 -4.56 -4.43
C ARG A 62 -21.13 -4.59 -5.33
N ILE A 63 -21.20 -3.89 -6.45
CA ILE A 63 -20.04 -3.57 -7.29
C ILE A 63 -19.62 -2.15 -6.93
N VAL A 64 -18.38 -1.97 -6.48
CA VAL A 64 -17.81 -0.66 -6.18
C VAL A 64 -16.65 -0.40 -7.10
N GLU A 65 -16.64 0.74 -7.77
CA GLU A 65 -15.48 1.24 -8.49
C GLU A 65 -14.97 2.54 -7.88
N ALA A 66 -13.65 2.71 -7.84
CA ALA A 66 -13.00 3.96 -7.45
C ALA A 66 -11.83 4.23 -8.39
N VAL A 67 -11.51 5.51 -8.59
CA VAL A 67 -10.37 5.95 -9.39
C VAL A 67 -9.48 6.81 -8.52
N ALA A 68 -8.17 6.61 -8.57
CA ALA A 68 -7.21 7.49 -7.95
C ALA A 68 -6.09 7.84 -8.93
N ARG A 69 -5.50 9.03 -8.75
CA ARG A 69 -4.38 9.51 -9.58
C ARG A 69 -3.24 10.01 -8.72
N GLY A 70 -2.01 9.91 -9.24
CA GLY A 70 -0.87 10.47 -8.54
C GLY A 70 0.45 10.28 -9.26
N ASP A 71 1.43 11.08 -8.86
CA ASP A 71 2.81 11.02 -9.34
C ASP A 71 3.58 9.94 -8.55
N VAL A 72 3.14 8.68 -8.70
CA VAL A 72 3.68 7.52 -7.97
C VAL A 72 4.11 6.44 -8.95
N ALA A 73 5.27 5.82 -8.71
CA ALA A 73 5.75 4.74 -9.57
C ALA A 73 4.82 3.51 -9.51
N PRO A 74 4.49 2.87 -10.65
CA PRO A 74 3.68 1.65 -10.70
C PRO A 74 4.14 0.53 -9.75
N ALA A 75 5.46 0.38 -9.61
CA ALA A 75 6.07 -0.61 -8.72
C ALA A 75 5.83 -0.29 -7.23
N ALA A 76 5.79 0.99 -6.85
CA ALA A 76 5.52 1.41 -5.48
C ALA A 76 4.07 1.11 -5.09
N ILE A 77 3.12 1.32 -6.00
CA ILE A 77 1.70 0.96 -5.82
C ILE A 77 1.54 -0.55 -5.64
N THR A 78 2.17 -1.32 -6.52
CA THR A 78 2.14 -2.79 -6.45
C THR A 78 2.74 -3.30 -5.13
N ALA A 79 3.86 -2.74 -4.70
CA ALA A 79 4.52 -3.11 -3.44
C ALA A 79 3.67 -2.75 -2.22
N PHE A 80 3.05 -1.57 -2.23
CA PHE A 80 2.15 -1.11 -1.17
C PHE A 80 0.98 -2.07 -0.97
N TYR A 81 0.23 -2.38 -2.03
CA TYR A 81 -0.94 -3.26 -1.90
C TYR A 81 -0.55 -4.71 -1.58
N ARG A 82 0.61 -5.18 -2.05
CA ARG A 82 1.13 -6.49 -1.65
C ARG A 82 1.43 -6.59 -0.15
N ALA A 83 1.86 -5.48 0.46
CA ALA A 83 2.15 -5.42 1.89
C ALA A 83 0.87 -5.20 2.74
N ALA A 84 -0.03 -4.32 2.28
CA ALA A 84 -1.20 -3.91 3.05
C ALA A 84 -2.33 -4.95 3.05
N LEU A 85 -2.64 -5.51 1.88
CA LEU A 85 -3.85 -6.33 1.68
C LEU A 85 -3.89 -7.64 2.48
N PRO A 86 -2.78 -8.40 2.66
CA PRO A 86 -2.79 -9.60 3.49
C PRO A 86 -3.23 -9.34 4.94
N GLY A 87 -2.84 -8.20 5.52
CA GLY A 87 -3.25 -7.81 6.88
C GLY A 87 -4.75 -7.53 7.02
N LEU A 88 -5.43 -7.30 5.90
CA LEU A 88 -6.88 -7.05 5.81
C LEU A 88 -7.67 -8.30 5.38
N GLY A 89 -7.01 -9.46 5.31
CA GLY A 89 -7.62 -10.74 4.95
C GLY A 89 -7.75 -11.00 3.45
N TRP A 90 -7.23 -10.11 2.61
CA TRP A 90 -7.18 -10.30 1.16
C TRP A 90 -6.05 -11.27 0.79
N GLN A 91 -6.39 -12.26 -0.04
CA GLN A 91 -5.46 -13.25 -0.54
C GLN A 91 -5.18 -13.00 -2.03
N PRO A 92 -3.93 -13.09 -2.49
CA PRO A 92 -3.61 -12.85 -3.88
C PRO A 92 -4.26 -13.90 -4.78
N LEU A 93 -4.92 -13.46 -5.85
CA LEU A 93 -5.28 -14.30 -6.98
C LEU A 93 -4.16 -14.24 -8.02
N ALA A 94 -3.99 -15.31 -8.80
CA ALA A 94 -3.12 -15.28 -9.98
C ALA A 94 -3.50 -14.06 -10.86
N GLY A 95 -2.50 -13.24 -11.18
CA GLY A 95 -2.70 -11.88 -11.71
C GLY A 95 -3.36 -11.83 -13.09
N GLY A 96 -4.07 -10.72 -13.34
CA GLY A 96 -4.56 -10.33 -14.67
C GLY A 96 -3.51 -9.49 -15.43
N ALA A 97 -3.75 -9.24 -16.72
CA ALA A 97 -2.74 -8.68 -17.64
C ALA A 97 -2.18 -7.28 -17.28
N SER A 98 -2.86 -6.49 -16.43
CA SER A 98 -2.49 -5.10 -16.11
C SER A 98 -2.54 -4.74 -14.61
N GLY A 99 -2.70 -5.72 -13.71
CA GLY A 99 -2.96 -5.41 -12.31
C GLY A 99 -2.89 -6.59 -11.35
N SER A 100 -3.19 -6.31 -10.08
CA SER A 100 -3.23 -7.30 -9.00
C SER A 100 -4.68 -7.60 -8.62
N ARG A 101 -5.03 -8.89 -8.57
CA ARG A 101 -6.36 -9.35 -8.11
C ARG A 101 -6.23 -10.05 -6.77
N TRP A 102 -7.26 -9.90 -5.94
CA TRP A 102 -7.28 -10.41 -4.58
C TRP A 102 -8.67 -10.94 -4.22
N GLN A 103 -8.75 -11.93 -3.35
CA GLN A 103 -10.02 -12.45 -2.82
C GLN A 103 -10.10 -12.29 -1.32
N ARG A 104 -11.30 -12.00 -0.83
CA ARG A 104 -11.63 -12.02 0.60
C ARG A 104 -13.08 -12.47 0.75
N GLY A 105 -13.30 -13.62 1.38
CA GLY A 105 -14.64 -14.20 1.49
C GLY A 105 -15.23 -14.48 0.10
N GLY A 106 -16.37 -13.86 -0.21
CA GLY A 106 -17.04 -13.92 -1.52
C GLY A 106 -16.76 -12.72 -2.43
N GLU A 107 -15.73 -11.92 -2.14
CA GLU A 107 -15.40 -10.70 -2.89
C GLU A 107 -14.07 -10.87 -3.65
N ILE A 108 -13.99 -10.28 -4.85
CA ILE A 108 -12.76 -10.05 -5.61
C ILE A 108 -12.49 -8.55 -5.63
N LEU A 109 -11.29 -8.16 -5.19
CA LEU A 109 -10.71 -6.84 -5.39
C LEU A 109 -9.77 -6.86 -6.59
N SER A 110 -9.89 -5.89 -7.48
CA SER A 110 -8.93 -5.63 -8.55
C SER A 110 -8.29 -4.25 -8.34
N VAL A 111 -6.96 -4.20 -8.46
CA VAL A 111 -6.16 -2.98 -8.43
C VAL A 111 -5.40 -2.91 -9.76
N ASP A 112 -5.93 -2.10 -10.68
CA ASP A 112 -5.46 -2.02 -12.05
C ASP A 112 -4.82 -0.66 -12.33
N ILE A 113 -3.60 -0.66 -12.85
CA ILE A 113 -2.95 0.56 -13.35
C ILE A 113 -3.39 0.73 -14.80
N VAL A 114 -4.26 1.72 -15.04
CA VAL A 114 -4.94 1.89 -16.33
C VAL A 114 -4.23 2.91 -17.24
N ASP A 115 -3.44 3.79 -16.64
CA ASP A 115 -2.50 4.69 -17.32
C ASP A 115 -1.26 4.83 -16.44
N ASP A 116 -0.08 4.59 -17.00
CA ASP A 116 1.21 4.70 -16.31
C ASP A 116 1.95 6.01 -16.61
N ARG A 117 1.36 6.89 -17.45
CA ARG A 117 1.87 8.23 -17.72
C ARG A 117 1.66 9.12 -16.49
N ASN A 118 2.41 10.22 -16.39
CA ASN A 118 2.32 11.13 -15.25
C ASN A 118 1.18 12.17 -15.44
N PRO A 119 0.16 12.25 -14.54
CA PRO A 119 -0.02 11.44 -13.33
C PRO A 119 -0.63 10.07 -13.64
N LEU A 120 -0.14 9.02 -12.95
CA LEU A 120 -0.62 7.67 -13.18
C LEU A 120 -2.08 7.55 -12.71
N VAL A 121 -2.84 6.66 -13.35
CA VAL A 121 -4.24 6.40 -13.01
C VAL A 121 -4.40 4.95 -12.55
N VAL A 122 -4.98 4.77 -11.36
CA VAL A 122 -5.31 3.47 -10.78
C VAL A 122 -6.82 3.35 -10.68
N ARG A 123 -7.35 2.21 -11.12
CA ARG A 123 -8.75 1.84 -10.90
C ARG A 123 -8.82 0.72 -9.88
N PHE A 124 -9.72 0.90 -8.92
CA PHE A 124 -10.09 -0.08 -7.91
C PHE A 124 -11.47 -0.61 -8.25
N SER A 125 -11.65 -1.92 -8.15
CA SER A 125 -12.98 -2.52 -8.24
C SER A 125 -13.16 -3.64 -7.22
N ILE A 126 -14.31 -3.68 -6.56
CA ILE A 126 -14.76 -4.80 -5.74
C ILE A 126 -16.03 -5.38 -6.36
N ALA A 127 -16.04 -6.68 -6.57
CA ALA A 127 -17.19 -7.41 -7.08
C ALA A 127 -17.33 -8.77 -6.37
N PRO A 128 -18.54 -9.37 -6.34
CA PRO A 128 -18.71 -10.75 -5.92
C PRO A 128 -17.87 -11.73 -6.78
N ASN A 129 -17.33 -12.77 -6.15
CA ASN A 129 -16.67 -13.91 -6.81
C ASN A 129 -17.70 -14.89 -7.40
#